data_AF-A0A6G3CGV5-F1
#
_entry.id   AF-A0A6G3CGV5-F1
#
_cell.length_a   1.000
_cell.length_b   1.000
_cell.length_c   1.000
_cell.angle_alpha   90.00
_cell.angle_beta   90.00
_cell.angle_gamma   90.00
#
_symmetry.space_group_name_H-M   'P 1'
#
loop_
_entity.id
_entity.type
_entity.pdbx_description
1 polymer ?
#
loop_
_entity_poly.entity_id
_entity_poly.type
_entity_poly.pdbx_seq_one_letter_code
_entity_poly.pdbx_strand_id
1 'polypeptide(L)'
;TDYAHWQRTILDGGHLRHQADFWRRTLHGAPVVLDLPTDRPRPETPGGRGGFVPFTLPDEVASGLRSLAVDAGVTPFMVTQAALCSLLAGLGAGDDIPLGVPTAGRGERSTEDLIGFFVNTLVLRTDLSGDPTFRELLGRVRAVDLDAFDHADLPFERVVEEVNPERGAANPLFQVMLTYQNRTPAPFTAPGVDEAAFTLRETDTAKFDLIVGFTDHLTDGSIGGAINYSADLFDAATARTLADRLVTVLSRAVARPDTPIGSLGVLVAGEEDTLLRGWNPTGDHHGTPSVLDRFARAAADHPDARALTHEGGTLTYAELDSRTNALARLLLSYGVGPEDRVAMMLPRSATLVEAVLAVAKTGAAYVPVDPAHPQDRIDWTLQDAAPALVLTDTATVGRTPAACTAPVLVLDEPTTTDCRQRQQDGPVTDAERPTPLRQDNAAYLIYTSGSTGRPKGVVVTGRNLARLFDATAEDAFGPDDVWTLFHSYAFDFSVWEMWGALLHGGRLVVVPYSVTRSPDEFLSLLHREGVTVLNQTPSACYQLTEALTTPGSPGIPPALRLIVLGGEALDPARLAPWLRAPDAPRVVNMYGI
;
A
#
# COMPACT_ATOMS: atom_id res chain seq x y z
N THR A 1 -42.82 -41.03 9.08
CA THR A 1 -42.04 -41.13 7.82
C THR A 1 -42.51 -40.09 6.81
N ASP A 2 -42.85 -38.87 7.25
CA ASP A 2 -43.73 -37.97 6.48
C ASP A 2 -43.07 -36.64 6.05
N TYR A 3 -42.17 -36.05 6.86
CA TYR A 3 -41.55 -34.74 6.55
C TYR A 3 -40.67 -34.75 5.29
N ALA A 4 -39.78 -35.74 5.12
CA ALA A 4 -38.90 -35.82 3.95
C ALA A 4 -39.67 -36.10 2.64
N HIS A 5 -40.83 -36.78 2.72
CA HIS A 5 -41.69 -37.03 1.57
C HIS A 5 -42.54 -35.80 1.24
N TRP A 6 -43.10 -35.14 2.25
CA TRP A 6 -43.79 -33.85 2.13
C TRP A 6 -42.87 -32.78 1.52
N GLN A 7 -41.64 -32.66 2.02
CA GLN A 7 -40.65 -31.72 1.50
C GLN A 7 -40.38 -32.00 0.02
N ARG A 8 -40.17 -33.27 -0.39
CA ARG A 8 -40.01 -33.64 -1.81
C ARG A 8 -41.22 -33.33 -2.68
N THR A 9 -42.43 -33.45 -2.14
CA THR A 9 -43.67 -33.17 -2.89
C THR A 9 -43.91 -31.67 -3.06
N ILE A 10 -43.54 -30.85 -2.06
CA ILE A 10 -43.52 -29.39 -2.16
C ILE A 10 -42.41 -28.89 -3.08
N LEU A 11 -41.24 -29.57 -3.07
CA LEU A 11 -40.08 -29.31 -3.94
C LEU A 11 -40.42 -29.26 -5.45
N ASP A 12 -41.51 -29.89 -5.89
CA ASP A 12 -41.98 -29.92 -7.28
C ASP A 12 -43.09 -28.90 -7.61
N GLY A 13 -43.50 -28.04 -6.66
CA GLY A 13 -44.61 -27.09 -6.80
C GLY A 13 -44.22 -25.67 -7.26
N GLY A 14 -45.22 -24.87 -7.68
CA GLY A 14 -45.02 -23.49 -8.17
C GLY A 14 -44.50 -22.48 -7.13
N HIS A 15 -44.72 -22.74 -5.83
CA HIS A 15 -44.25 -21.91 -4.70
C HIS A 15 -42.73 -21.77 -4.68
N LEU A 16 -42.00 -22.86 -4.91
CA LEU A 16 -40.53 -22.82 -4.86
C LEU A 16 -39.89 -22.23 -6.10
N ARG A 17 -40.58 -22.24 -7.25
CA ARG A 17 -40.13 -21.45 -8.40
C ARG A 17 -40.14 -19.95 -8.07
N HIS A 18 -41.16 -19.48 -7.35
CA HIS A 18 -41.22 -18.09 -6.90
C HIS A 18 -40.08 -17.75 -5.94
N GLN A 19 -39.77 -18.64 -4.98
CA GLN A 19 -38.62 -18.47 -4.08
C GLN A 19 -37.28 -18.52 -4.82
N ALA A 20 -37.11 -19.43 -5.77
CA ALA A 20 -35.90 -19.49 -6.61
C ALA A 20 -35.72 -18.22 -7.45
N ASP A 21 -36.79 -17.69 -8.03
CA ASP A 21 -36.75 -16.43 -8.77
C ASP A 21 -36.39 -15.24 -7.87
N PHE A 22 -36.89 -15.21 -6.63
CA PHE A 22 -36.48 -14.23 -5.63
C PHE A 22 -34.98 -14.32 -5.36
N TRP A 23 -34.46 -15.49 -4.96
CA TRP A 23 -33.06 -15.67 -4.61
C TRP A 23 -32.12 -15.39 -5.79
N ARG A 24 -32.48 -15.79 -7.02
CA ARG A 24 -31.73 -15.47 -8.23
C ARG A 24 -31.61 -13.96 -8.45
N ARG A 25 -32.68 -13.19 -8.21
CA ARG A 25 -32.64 -11.71 -8.34
C ARG A 25 -31.87 -11.07 -7.21
N THR A 26 -32.15 -11.46 -5.96
CA THR A 26 -31.56 -10.86 -4.75
C THR A 26 -30.06 -11.07 -4.68
N LEU A 27 -29.57 -12.23 -5.08
CA LEU A 27 -28.14 -12.59 -5.04
C LEU A 27 -27.43 -12.39 -6.37
N HIS A 28 -28.11 -11.84 -7.39
CA HIS A 28 -27.49 -11.52 -8.66
C HIS A 28 -26.38 -10.48 -8.47
N GLY A 29 -25.16 -10.82 -8.90
CA GLY A 29 -24.00 -9.95 -8.78
C GLY A 29 -23.55 -9.70 -7.34
N ALA A 30 -23.93 -10.56 -6.39
CA ALA A 30 -23.35 -10.54 -5.05
C ALA A 30 -21.83 -10.75 -5.11
N PRO A 31 -21.05 -10.19 -4.17
CA PRO A 31 -19.61 -10.40 -4.13
C PRO A 31 -19.28 -11.89 -4.06
N VAL A 32 -18.30 -12.32 -4.84
CA VAL A 32 -17.86 -13.73 -4.85
C VAL A 32 -17.17 -14.07 -3.54
N VAL A 33 -16.27 -13.19 -3.08
CA VAL A 33 -15.56 -13.28 -1.81
C VAL A 33 -15.45 -11.89 -1.20
N LEU A 34 -15.80 -11.75 0.08
CA LEU A 34 -15.56 -10.52 0.83
C LEU A 34 -14.06 -10.28 1.06
N ASP A 35 -13.61 -9.04 0.86
CA ASP A 35 -12.23 -8.63 1.15
C ASP A 35 -12.07 -8.39 2.65
N LEU A 36 -11.83 -9.47 3.39
CA LEU A 36 -11.65 -9.45 4.84
C LEU A 36 -10.17 -9.17 5.17
N PRO A 37 -9.86 -8.48 6.29
CA PRO A 37 -8.48 -8.21 6.71
C PRO A 37 -7.83 -9.48 7.30
N THR A 38 -7.53 -10.45 6.45
CA THR A 38 -6.91 -11.74 6.81
C THR A 38 -5.41 -11.58 7.06
N ASP A 39 -4.85 -12.36 7.98
CA ASP A 39 -3.41 -12.35 8.30
C ASP A 39 -2.57 -13.14 7.27
N ARG A 40 -3.23 -13.92 6.42
CA ARG A 40 -2.61 -14.80 5.44
C ARG A 40 -3.53 -15.03 4.24
N PRO A 41 -2.97 -15.26 3.04
CA PRO A 41 -3.77 -15.52 1.85
C PRO A 41 -4.59 -16.80 2.01
N ARG A 42 -5.78 -16.81 1.39
CA ARG A 42 -6.67 -17.97 1.41
C ARG A 42 -5.99 -19.19 0.75
N PRO A 43 -5.96 -20.36 1.42
CA PRO A 43 -5.46 -21.58 0.80
C PRO A 43 -6.46 -22.12 -0.24
N GLU A 44 -5.95 -22.86 -1.24
CA GLU A 44 -6.80 -23.52 -2.25
C GLU A 44 -7.72 -24.59 -1.66
N THR A 45 -7.32 -25.21 -0.54
CA THR A 45 -8.12 -26.20 0.19
C THR A 45 -8.20 -25.79 1.66
N PRO A 46 -9.41 -25.56 2.21
CA PRO A 46 -9.59 -25.28 3.63
C PRO A 46 -9.11 -26.45 4.51
N GLY A 47 -8.29 -26.16 5.51
CA GLY A 47 -7.83 -27.13 6.51
C GLY A 47 -8.86 -27.37 7.62
N GLY A 48 -9.84 -26.48 7.77
CA GLY A 48 -10.97 -26.62 8.69
C GLY A 48 -10.64 -26.37 10.16
N ARG A 49 -9.40 -25.98 10.48
CA ARG A 49 -8.96 -25.60 11.82
C ARG A 49 -9.55 -24.25 12.19
N GLY A 50 -10.08 -24.15 13.40
CA GLY A 50 -10.64 -22.91 13.93
C GLY A 50 -10.10 -22.56 15.29
N GLY A 51 -10.27 -21.29 15.65
CA GLY A 51 -10.16 -20.82 17.03
C GLY A 51 -11.45 -20.14 17.48
N PHE A 52 -11.47 -19.75 18.75
CA PHE A 52 -12.62 -19.11 19.37
C PHE A 52 -12.16 -17.94 20.22
N VAL A 53 -12.79 -16.78 20.05
CA VAL A 53 -12.55 -15.60 20.88
C VAL A 53 -13.87 -15.12 21.47
N PRO A 54 -14.07 -15.26 22.80
CA PRO A 54 -15.25 -14.74 23.46
C PRO A 54 -15.19 -13.21 23.60
N PHE A 55 -16.36 -12.60 23.65
CA PHE A 55 -16.54 -11.19 24.01
C PHE A 55 -17.84 -11.01 24.79
N THR A 56 -17.94 -9.89 25.50
CA THR A 56 -19.14 -9.52 26.26
C THR A 56 -19.52 -8.09 25.93
N LEU A 57 -20.81 -7.82 25.73
CA LEU A 57 -21.29 -6.45 25.59
C LEU A 57 -21.38 -5.81 26.98
N PRO A 58 -20.85 -4.59 27.19
CA PRO A 58 -21.14 -3.83 28.39
C PRO A 58 -22.66 -3.67 28.59
N ASP A 59 -23.13 -3.64 29.84
CA ASP A 59 -24.56 -3.63 30.18
C ASP A 59 -25.30 -2.46 29.51
N GLU A 60 -24.66 -1.29 29.43
CA GLU A 60 -25.22 -0.11 28.77
C GLU A 60 -25.39 -0.34 27.26
N VAL A 61 -24.46 -1.06 26.63
CA VAL A 61 -24.53 -1.41 25.20
C VAL A 61 -25.63 -2.45 24.96
N ALA A 62 -25.73 -3.48 25.82
CA ALA A 62 -26.78 -4.49 25.73
C ALA A 62 -28.18 -3.88 25.90
N SER A 63 -28.37 -3.00 26.88
CA SER A 63 -29.62 -2.27 27.11
C SER A 63 -29.94 -1.29 25.96
N GLY A 64 -28.93 -0.55 25.50
CA GLY A 64 -29.05 0.37 24.37
C GLY A 64 -29.43 -0.34 23.07
N LEU A 65 -28.87 -1.54 22.84
CA LEU A 65 -29.18 -2.39 21.69
C LEU A 65 -30.66 -2.79 21.67
N ARG A 66 -31.20 -3.25 22.81
CA ARG A 66 -32.62 -3.61 22.93
C ARG A 66 -33.53 -2.41 22.76
N SER A 67 -33.17 -1.28 23.37
CA SER A 67 -33.94 -0.04 23.28
C SER A 67 -33.99 0.47 21.84
N LEU A 68 -32.84 0.49 21.16
CA LEU A 68 -32.76 0.85 19.75
C LEU A 68 -33.57 -0.10 18.86
N ALA A 69 -33.55 -1.40 19.15
CA ALA A 69 -34.35 -2.37 18.42
C ALA A 69 -35.85 -2.05 18.52
N VAL A 70 -36.34 -1.77 19.73
CA VAL A 70 -37.74 -1.35 19.96
C VAL A 70 -38.04 -0.03 19.24
N ASP A 71 -37.21 0.99 19.39
CA ASP A 71 -37.42 2.32 18.83
C ASP A 71 -37.44 2.33 17.30
N ALA A 72 -36.60 1.51 16.67
CA ALA A 72 -36.54 1.38 15.21
C ALA A 72 -37.55 0.34 14.66
N GLY A 73 -38.28 -0.37 15.53
CA GLY A 73 -39.21 -1.42 15.13
C GLY A 73 -38.53 -2.60 14.44
N VAL A 74 -37.35 -2.97 14.93
CA VAL A 74 -36.50 -4.09 14.44
C VAL A 74 -36.20 -5.05 15.59
N THR A 75 -35.50 -6.16 15.30
CA THR A 75 -35.08 -7.11 16.34
C THR A 75 -33.66 -6.82 16.83
N PRO A 76 -33.28 -7.26 18.05
CA PRO A 76 -31.88 -7.25 18.49
C PRO A 76 -30.90 -7.88 17.50
N PHE A 77 -31.33 -8.96 16.82
CA PHE A 77 -30.59 -9.61 15.75
C PHE A 77 -30.30 -8.64 14.58
N MET A 78 -31.30 -7.90 14.10
CA MET A 78 -31.12 -6.89 13.04
C MET A 78 -30.13 -5.79 13.44
N VAL A 79 -30.10 -5.40 14.71
CA VAL A 79 -29.12 -4.43 15.22
C VAL A 79 -27.71 -4.99 15.18
N THR A 80 -27.51 -6.25 15.61
CA THR A 80 -26.21 -6.92 15.50
C THR A 80 -25.76 -7.13 14.06
N GLN A 81 -26.69 -7.40 13.14
CA GLN A 81 -26.42 -7.53 11.71
C GLN A 81 -25.94 -6.21 11.13
N ALA A 82 -26.68 -5.11 11.36
CA ALA A 82 -26.29 -3.79 10.89
C ALA A 82 -24.90 -3.38 11.43
N ALA A 83 -24.62 -3.67 12.70
CA ALA A 83 -23.31 -3.38 13.30
C ALA A 83 -22.18 -4.22 12.69
N LEU A 84 -22.42 -5.52 12.44
CA LEU A 84 -21.45 -6.39 11.78
C LEU A 84 -21.18 -5.94 10.35
N CYS A 85 -22.22 -5.64 9.56
CA CYS A 85 -22.04 -5.11 8.20
C CYS A 85 -21.26 -3.78 8.21
N SER A 86 -21.58 -2.88 9.16
CA SER A 86 -20.88 -1.59 9.30
C SER A 86 -19.39 -1.79 9.65
N LEU A 87 -19.08 -2.74 10.52
CA LEU A 87 -17.69 -3.11 10.83
C LEU A 87 -16.96 -3.63 9.60
N LEU A 88 -17.55 -4.60 8.88
CA LEU A 88 -16.92 -5.20 7.70
C LEU A 88 -16.68 -4.16 6.60
N ALA A 89 -17.66 -3.30 6.32
CA ALA A 89 -17.50 -2.19 5.38
C ALA A 89 -16.38 -1.22 5.81
N GLY A 90 -16.34 -0.85 7.09
CA GLY A 90 -15.28 0.01 7.64
C GLY A 90 -13.88 -0.64 7.65
N LEU A 91 -13.79 -1.96 7.47
CA LEU A 91 -12.54 -2.70 7.31
C LEU A 91 -12.16 -2.95 5.85
N GLY A 92 -12.95 -2.44 4.88
CA GLY A 92 -12.64 -2.52 3.45
C GLY A 92 -13.40 -3.60 2.68
N ALA A 93 -14.35 -4.32 3.30
CA ALA A 93 -15.08 -5.40 2.63
C ALA A 93 -16.08 -4.93 1.54
N GLY A 94 -16.15 -3.63 1.26
CA GLY A 94 -17.10 -3.02 0.33
C GLY A 94 -18.40 -2.57 1.02
N ASP A 95 -19.35 -2.11 0.21
CA ASP A 95 -20.67 -1.65 0.67
C ASP A 95 -21.80 -2.66 0.41
N ASP A 96 -21.51 -3.79 -0.23
CA ASP A 96 -22.47 -4.86 -0.49
C ASP A 96 -22.07 -6.11 0.28
N ILE A 97 -22.76 -6.39 1.40
CA ILE A 97 -22.30 -7.39 2.39
C ILE A 97 -23.32 -8.54 2.51
N PRO A 98 -23.01 -9.74 1.97
CA PRO A 98 -23.79 -10.95 2.23
C PRO A 98 -23.35 -11.67 3.50
N LEU A 99 -24.29 -11.93 4.40
CA LEU A 99 -24.08 -12.73 5.60
C LEU A 99 -24.91 -14.02 5.56
N GLY A 100 -24.33 -15.13 6.03
CA GLY A 100 -25.05 -16.37 6.25
C GLY A 100 -25.74 -16.38 7.60
N VAL A 101 -26.98 -16.87 7.66
CA VAL A 101 -27.74 -16.95 8.92
C VAL A 101 -28.46 -18.29 9.02
N PRO A 102 -28.30 -19.04 10.11
CA PRO A 102 -29.03 -20.27 10.31
C PRO A 102 -30.46 -19.97 10.75
N THR A 103 -31.42 -20.68 10.16
CA THR A 103 -32.83 -20.66 10.54
C THR A 103 -33.23 -22.00 11.10
N ALA A 104 -34.14 -22.03 12.08
CA ALA A 104 -34.53 -23.27 12.73
C ALA A 104 -35.21 -24.28 11.76
N GLY A 105 -35.77 -23.79 10.64
CA GLY A 105 -36.49 -24.59 9.64
C GLY A 105 -37.69 -25.37 10.19
N ARG A 106 -38.24 -24.93 11.33
CA ARG A 106 -39.42 -25.50 11.99
C ARG A 106 -40.59 -24.55 11.82
N GLY A 107 -41.13 -24.47 10.60
CA GLY A 107 -42.26 -23.59 10.27
C GLY A 107 -43.62 -24.11 10.72
N GLU A 108 -43.74 -25.42 10.99
CA GLU A 108 -44.98 -26.04 11.46
C GLU A 108 -44.87 -26.51 12.91
N ARG A 109 -45.92 -26.24 13.73
CA ARG A 109 -46.05 -26.72 15.12
C ARG A 109 -45.84 -28.23 15.27
N SER A 110 -46.19 -29.01 14.25
CA SER A 110 -46.00 -30.47 14.19
C SER A 110 -44.53 -30.90 14.21
N THR A 111 -43.60 -30.00 13.89
CA THR A 111 -42.16 -30.24 13.81
C THR A 111 -41.39 -29.74 15.04
N GLU A 112 -42.03 -29.05 15.98
CA GLU A 112 -41.37 -28.48 17.17
C GLU A 112 -40.73 -29.57 18.06
N ASP A 113 -41.41 -30.70 18.28
CA ASP A 113 -40.94 -31.77 19.17
C ASP A 113 -40.14 -32.88 18.45
N LEU A 114 -39.85 -32.73 17.15
CA LEU A 114 -39.14 -33.76 16.37
C LEU A 114 -37.62 -33.67 16.53
N ILE A 115 -36.97 -34.82 16.74
CA ILE A 115 -35.50 -34.94 16.71
C ILE A 115 -35.07 -35.15 15.24
N GLY A 116 -34.33 -34.20 14.67
CA GLY A 116 -33.84 -34.23 13.29
C GLY A 116 -33.08 -32.96 12.88
N PHE A 117 -32.39 -32.98 11.74
CA PHE A 117 -31.68 -31.81 11.18
C PHE A 117 -32.63 -31.02 10.28
N PHE A 118 -33.14 -29.90 10.80
CA PHE A 118 -34.09 -29.02 10.10
C PHE A 118 -33.50 -27.65 9.76
N VAL A 119 -32.26 -27.37 10.16
CA VAL A 119 -31.64 -26.05 10.00
C VAL A 119 -31.44 -25.75 8.51
N ASN A 120 -31.97 -24.63 8.05
CA ASN A 120 -31.68 -24.06 6.73
C ASN A 120 -30.79 -22.82 6.88
N THR A 121 -30.06 -22.43 5.84
CA THR A 121 -29.22 -21.22 5.84
C THR A 121 -29.75 -20.20 4.84
N LEU A 122 -29.95 -18.97 5.29
CA LEU A 122 -30.31 -17.83 4.45
C LEU A 122 -29.10 -16.94 4.20
N VAL A 123 -29.11 -16.23 3.08
CA VAL A 123 -28.10 -15.22 2.73
C VAL A 123 -28.74 -13.83 2.82
N LEU A 124 -28.31 -13.03 3.79
CA LEU A 124 -28.79 -11.68 4.01
C LEU A 124 -27.80 -10.70 3.38
N ARG A 125 -28.13 -10.22 2.17
CA ARG A 125 -27.32 -9.28 1.40
C ARG A 125 -27.74 -7.84 1.72
N THR A 126 -26.87 -7.12 2.42
CA THR A 126 -27.15 -5.76 2.89
C THR A 126 -26.36 -4.74 2.07
N ASP A 127 -27.06 -3.73 1.52
CA ASP A 127 -26.48 -2.59 0.80
C ASP A 127 -26.24 -1.39 1.73
N LEU A 128 -24.99 -0.99 1.86
CA LEU A 128 -24.46 0.09 2.68
C LEU A 128 -24.05 1.31 1.82
N SER A 129 -24.34 1.30 0.52
CA SER A 129 -23.97 2.37 -0.40
C SER A 129 -24.62 3.69 0.00
N GLY A 130 -23.86 4.77 -0.26
CA GLY A 130 -24.27 6.15 0.06
C GLY A 130 -24.04 6.59 1.50
N ASP A 131 -23.30 5.80 2.30
CA ASP A 131 -22.96 6.09 3.71
C ASP A 131 -24.20 6.46 4.57
N PRO A 132 -25.20 5.56 4.67
CA PRO A 132 -26.42 5.85 5.41
C PRO A 132 -26.12 6.06 6.90
N THR A 133 -27.02 6.72 7.60
CA THR A 133 -27.03 6.67 9.07
C THR A 133 -27.28 5.25 9.55
N PHE A 134 -26.83 4.92 10.77
CA PHE A 134 -27.08 3.60 11.34
C PHE A 134 -28.58 3.27 11.40
N ARG A 135 -29.44 4.26 11.70
CA ARG A 135 -30.90 4.10 11.69
C ARG A 135 -31.46 3.80 10.30
N GLU A 136 -30.98 4.47 9.26
CA GLU A 136 -31.38 4.16 7.88
C GLU A 136 -30.92 2.76 7.46
N LEU A 137 -29.71 2.36 7.88
CA LEU A 137 -29.21 1.00 7.66
C LEU A 137 -30.11 -0.05 8.34
N LEU A 138 -30.59 0.20 9.57
CA LEU A 138 -31.57 -0.70 10.22
C LEU A 138 -32.86 -0.84 9.40
N GLY A 139 -33.31 0.23 8.75
CA GLY A 139 -34.44 0.18 7.82
C GLY A 139 -34.18 -0.73 6.62
N ARG A 140 -32.97 -0.66 6.03
CA ARG A 140 -32.55 -1.55 4.93
C ARG A 140 -32.44 -3.00 5.39
N VAL A 141 -31.76 -3.26 6.52
CA VAL A 141 -31.62 -4.59 7.12
C VAL A 141 -33.00 -5.21 7.39
N ARG A 142 -33.92 -4.43 7.98
CA ARG A 142 -35.29 -4.91 8.22
C ARG A 142 -35.98 -5.39 6.93
N ALA A 143 -35.88 -4.62 5.85
CA ALA A 143 -36.49 -5.00 4.58
C ALA A 143 -35.86 -6.28 4.00
N VAL A 144 -34.53 -6.35 3.97
CA VAL A 144 -33.78 -7.52 3.49
C VAL A 144 -34.14 -8.78 4.29
N ASP A 145 -34.16 -8.66 5.61
CA ASP A 145 -34.43 -9.79 6.49
C ASP A 145 -35.86 -10.31 6.33
N LEU A 146 -36.87 -9.42 6.33
CA LEU A 146 -38.26 -9.82 6.15
C LEU A 146 -38.48 -10.52 4.81
N ASP A 147 -37.96 -9.94 3.72
CA ASP A 147 -38.03 -10.55 2.40
C ASP A 147 -37.32 -11.92 2.39
N ALA A 148 -36.14 -12.05 3.00
CA ALA A 148 -35.41 -13.31 3.08
C ALA A 148 -36.17 -14.38 3.90
N PHE A 149 -36.75 -14.02 5.04
CA PHE A 149 -37.51 -14.94 5.88
C PHE A 149 -38.81 -15.41 5.21
N ASP A 150 -39.48 -14.56 4.42
CA ASP A 150 -40.66 -14.94 3.63
C ASP A 150 -40.33 -15.96 2.51
N HIS A 151 -39.04 -16.14 2.19
CA HIS A 151 -38.54 -17.07 1.17
C HIS A 151 -37.58 -18.14 1.74
N ALA A 152 -37.78 -18.52 3.01
CA ALA A 152 -36.87 -19.42 3.74
C ALA A 152 -37.08 -20.92 3.48
N ASP A 153 -38.09 -21.32 2.69
CA ASP A 153 -38.42 -22.74 2.45
C ASP A 153 -37.45 -23.40 1.47
N LEU A 154 -36.79 -22.63 0.60
CA LEU A 154 -35.83 -23.15 -0.38
C LEU A 154 -34.51 -23.54 0.33
N PRO A 155 -34.07 -24.81 0.24
CA PRO A 155 -32.81 -25.24 0.85
C PRO A 155 -31.61 -24.48 0.30
N PHE A 156 -30.64 -24.16 1.16
CA PHE A 156 -29.44 -23.41 0.77
C PHE A 156 -28.70 -24.02 -0.42
N GLU A 157 -28.57 -25.35 -0.50
CA GLU A 157 -27.91 -26.02 -1.62
C GLU A 157 -28.63 -25.73 -2.95
N ARG A 158 -29.97 -25.61 -2.93
CA ARG A 158 -30.76 -25.24 -4.10
C ARG A 158 -30.60 -23.77 -4.44
N VAL A 159 -30.49 -22.88 -3.44
CA VAL A 159 -30.15 -21.46 -3.68
C VAL A 159 -28.81 -21.34 -4.41
N VAL A 160 -27.78 -22.09 -3.96
CA VAL A 160 -26.46 -22.10 -4.62
C VAL A 160 -26.55 -22.64 -6.05
N GLU A 161 -27.31 -23.71 -6.29
CA GLU A 161 -27.53 -24.25 -7.64
C GLU A 161 -28.23 -23.25 -8.57
N GLU A 162 -29.25 -22.55 -8.08
CA GLU A 162 -30.07 -21.63 -8.86
C GLU A 162 -29.34 -20.31 -9.16
N VAL A 163 -28.56 -19.79 -8.21
CA VAL A 163 -27.73 -18.59 -8.41
C VAL A 163 -26.48 -18.92 -9.24
N ASN A 164 -25.96 -20.14 -9.11
CA ASN A 164 -24.77 -20.64 -9.77
C ASN A 164 -23.57 -19.67 -9.66
N PRO A 165 -23.12 -19.32 -8.43
CA PRO A 165 -21.99 -18.42 -8.23
C PRO A 165 -20.69 -19.06 -8.71
N GLU A 166 -19.65 -18.23 -8.91
CA GLU A 166 -18.31 -18.73 -9.18
C GLU A 166 -17.84 -19.70 -8.09
N ARG A 167 -17.25 -20.82 -8.51
CA ARG A 167 -16.78 -21.85 -7.60
C ARG A 167 -15.33 -21.59 -7.21
N GLY A 168 -15.03 -21.67 -5.92
CA GLY A 168 -13.68 -21.53 -5.39
C GLY A 168 -13.53 -22.21 -4.03
N ALA A 169 -12.41 -21.94 -3.36
CA ALA A 169 -12.13 -22.46 -2.01
C ALA A 169 -13.00 -21.82 -0.91
N ALA A 170 -13.58 -20.64 -1.18
CA ALA A 170 -14.48 -19.96 -0.26
C ALA A 170 -15.88 -20.60 -0.26
N ASN A 171 -16.58 -20.49 0.87
CA ASN A 171 -17.99 -20.86 0.92
C ASN A 171 -18.79 -19.98 -0.07
N PRO A 172 -19.68 -20.58 -0.91
CA PRO A 172 -20.43 -19.81 -1.89
C PRO A 172 -21.41 -18.83 -1.22
N LEU A 173 -21.62 -17.68 -1.87
CA LEU A 173 -22.58 -16.62 -1.52
C LEU A 173 -22.28 -15.83 -0.24
N PHE A 174 -21.57 -16.38 0.75
CA PHE A 174 -21.16 -15.67 1.96
C PHE A 174 -19.94 -16.33 2.62
N GLN A 175 -19.16 -15.54 3.36
CA GLN A 175 -18.00 -16.03 4.13
C GLN A 175 -18.13 -15.81 5.64
N VAL A 176 -19.04 -14.93 6.04
CA VAL A 176 -19.31 -14.59 7.44
C VAL A 176 -20.70 -15.07 7.81
N MET A 177 -20.80 -15.85 8.88
CA MET A 177 -22.08 -16.28 9.45
C MET A 177 -22.40 -15.45 10.69
N LEU A 178 -23.64 -14.97 10.81
CA LEU A 178 -24.17 -14.36 12.03
C LEU A 178 -25.14 -15.31 12.71
N THR A 179 -24.96 -15.51 14.02
CA THR A 179 -25.89 -16.29 14.85
C THR A 179 -26.33 -15.50 16.07
N TYR A 180 -27.60 -15.60 16.42
CA TYR A 180 -28.17 -14.91 17.59
C TYR A 180 -29.12 -15.87 18.30
N GLN A 181 -28.85 -16.14 19.58
CA GLN A 181 -29.60 -17.11 20.36
C GLN A 181 -30.14 -16.48 21.64
N ASN A 182 -31.46 -16.60 21.84
CA ASN A 182 -32.09 -16.28 23.10
C ASN A 182 -31.99 -17.49 24.02
N ARG A 183 -31.24 -17.37 25.12
CA ARG A 183 -31.03 -18.47 26.05
C ARG A 183 -31.78 -18.20 27.35
N THR A 184 -32.81 -19.02 27.60
CA THR A 184 -33.37 -19.22 28.92
C THR A 184 -32.71 -20.46 29.51
N PRO A 185 -31.96 -20.39 30.62
CA PRO A 185 -31.42 -21.58 31.26
C PRO A 185 -32.57 -22.54 31.61
N ALA A 186 -32.56 -23.74 31.06
CA ALA A 186 -33.30 -24.84 31.67
C ALA A 186 -32.38 -25.38 32.77
N PRO A 187 -32.71 -25.26 34.07
CA PRO A 187 -31.89 -25.85 35.11
C PRO A 187 -31.91 -27.37 34.93
N PHE A 188 -30.80 -27.96 34.47
CA PHE A 188 -30.67 -29.40 34.44
C PHE A 188 -30.19 -29.85 35.81
N THR A 189 -31.13 -30.02 36.73
CA THR A 189 -30.82 -30.54 38.07
C THR A 189 -31.04 -32.05 38.09
N ALA A 190 -29.95 -32.80 37.91
CA ALA A 190 -29.92 -34.24 38.17
C ALA A 190 -29.23 -34.50 39.53
N PRO A 191 -29.83 -35.26 40.46
CA PRO A 191 -29.21 -35.54 41.76
C PRO A 191 -27.84 -36.21 41.60
N GLY A 192 -26.80 -35.62 42.19
CA GLY A 192 -25.42 -36.15 42.15
C GLY A 192 -24.61 -35.77 40.90
N VAL A 193 -25.13 -34.89 40.04
CA VAL A 193 -24.43 -34.38 38.86
C VAL A 193 -24.09 -32.91 39.09
N ASP A 194 -22.79 -32.59 39.08
CA ASP A 194 -22.31 -31.21 39.10
C ASP A 194 -22.46 -30.61 37.70
N GLU A 195 -23.31 -29.60 37.56
CA GLU A 195 -23.60 -28.92 36.28
C GLU A 195 -22.33 -28.29 35.68
N ALA A 196 -21.32 -27.97 36.52
CA ALA A 196 -20.01 -27.47 36.11
C ALA A 196 -19.16 -28.49 35.31
N ALA A 197 -19.51 -29.78 35.34
CA ALA A 197 -18.79 -30.84 34.61
C ALA A 197 -19.13 -30.91 33.11
N PHE A 198 -20.16 -30.19 32.64
CA PHE A 198 -20.56 -30.11 31.24
C PHE A 198 -20.12 -28.78 30.61
N THR A 199 -18.83 -28.53 30.54
CA THR A 199 -18.32 -27.49 29.63
C THR A 199 -18.41 -28.03 28.21
N LEU A 200 -19.29 -27.45 27.39
CA LEU A 200 -19.33 -27.73 25.96
C LEU A 200 -17.93 -27.41 25.41
N ARG A 201 -17.17 -28.42 24.96
CA ARG A 201 -15.84 -28.18 24.40
C ARG A 201 -15.99 -27.27 23.19
N GLU A 202 -15.38 -26.09 23.28
CA GLU A 202 -15.10 -25.24 22.13
C GLU A 202 -14.45 -26.12 21.07
N THR A 203 -15.08 -26.24 19.91
CA THR A 203 -14.57 -27.08 18.83
C THR A 203 -13.41 -26.35 18.15
N ASP A 204 -12.26 -27.01 18.02
CA ASP A 204 -11.06 -26.50 17.31
C ASP A 204 -11.25 -26.43 15.78
N THR A 205 -12.49 -26.23 15.32
CA THR A 205 -12.89 -26.26 13.91
C THR A 205 -13.61 -24.99 13.51
N ALA A 206 -13.43 -24.60 12.25
CA ALA A 206 -14.13 -23.48 11.62
C ALA A 206 -14.79 -23.97 10.34
N LYS A 207 -16.11 -23.70 10.21
CA LYS A 207 -16.90 -24.06 9.03
C LYS A 207 -16.94 -22.97 7.98
N PHE A 208 -16.73 -21.73 8.41
CA PHE A 208 -16.71 -20.51 7.60
C PHE A 208 -15.48 -19.70 8.01
N ASP A 209 -15.19 -18.64 7.27
CA ASP A 209 -14.06 -17.77 7.59
C ASP A 209 -14.24 -17.14 8.98
N LEU A 210 -15.47 -16.67 9.25
CA LEU A 210 -15.91 -16.13 10.53
C LEU A 210 -17.34 -16.59 10.85
N ILE A 211 -17.58 -16.98 12.10
CA ILE A 211 -18.92 -17.09 12.68
C ILE A 211 -18.95 -16.14 13.88
N VAL A 212 -19.82 -15.13 13.80
CA VAL A 212 -20.07 -14.17 14.87
C VAL A 212 -21.34 -14.60 15.59
N GLY A 213 -21.21 -15.05 16.83
CA GLY A 213 -22.32 -15.52 17.64
C GLY A 213 -22.64 -14.56 18.78
N PHE A 214 -23.93 -14.32 18.99
CA PHE A 214 -24.47 -13.60 20.15
C PHE A 214 -25.36 -14.53 20.96
N THR A 215 -25.19 -14.50 22.27
CA THR A 215 -26.07 -15.16 23.24
C THR A 215 -26.71 -14.11 24.12
N ASP A 216 -28.03 -13.99 23.99
CA ASP A 216 -28.87 -13.11 24.77
C ASP A 216 -29.40 -13.87 25.99
N HIS A 217 -28.89 -13.50 27.17
CA HIS A 217 -29.29 -14.09 28.45
C HIS A 217 -30.48 -13.32 29.02
N LEU A 218 -31.69 -13.79 28.72
CA LEU A 218 -32.93 -13.12 29.12
C LEU A 218 -33.15 -13.07 30.64
N THR A 219 -32.42 -13.87 31.43
CA THR A 219 -32.56 -13.94 32.88
C THR A 219 -31.85 -12.82 33.63
N ASP A 220 -30.64 -12.45 33.20
CA ASP A 220 -29.84 -11.39 33.82
C ASP A 220 -29.69 -10.15 32.92
N GLY A 221 -30.18 -10.23 31.68
CA GLY A 221 -30.16 -9.14 30.70
C GLY A 221 -28.85 -9.02 29.94
N SER A 222 -27.83 -9.81 30.28
CA SER A 222 -26.51 -9.76 29.66
C SER A 222 -26.53 -10.29 28.22
N ILE A 223 -25.65 -9.74 27.39
CA ILE A 223 -25.43 -10.23 26.03
C ILE A 223 -23.94 -10.56 25.88
N GLY A 224 -23.66 -11.85 25.78
CA GLY A 224 -22.34 -12.37 25.47
C GLY A 224 -22.23 -12.75 24.00
N GLY A 225 -21.02 -13.07 23.56
CA GLY A 225 -20.81 -13.56 22.22
C GLY A 225 -19.44 -14.16 22.03
N ALA A 226 -19.21 -14.63 20.81
CA ALA A 226 -17.90 -15.10 20.41
C ALA A 226 -17.71 -15.07 18.90
N ILE A 227 -16.45 -14.97 18.49
CA ILE A 227 -16.03 -15.13 17.11
C ILE A 227 -15.33 -16.49 16.99
N ASN A 228 -15.91 -17.40 16.21
CA ASN A 228 -15.19 -18.55 15.68
C ASN A 228 -14.55 -18.14 14.36
N TYR A 229 -13.24 -18.34 14.23
CA TYR A 229 -12.48 -17.89 13.06
C TYR A 229 -11.70 -19.06 12.45
N SER A 230 -11.50 -19.02 11.14
CA SER A 230 -10.61 -19.96 10.45
C SER A 230 -9.14 -19.63 10.76
N ALA A 231 -8.42 -20.60 11.34
CA ALA A 231 -6.99 -20.46 11.61
C ALA A 231 -6.16 -20.47 10.31
N ASP A 232 -6.76 -20.86 9.18
CA ASP A 232 -6.14 -20.76 7.86
C ASP A 232 -6.12 -19.33 7.32
N LEU A 233 -6.83 -18.39 7.95
CA LEU A 233 -6.97 -16.99 7.52
C LEU A 233 -6.60 -15.97 8.60
N PHE A 234 -6.91 -16.28 9.86
CA PHE A 234 -6.75 -15.34 10.97
C PHE A 234 -5.92 -15.92 12.11
N ASP A 235 -5.20 -15.04 12.79
CA ASP A 235 -4.61 -15.24 14.10
C ASP A 235 -5.59 -14.87 15.22
N ALA A 236 -5.38 -15.45 16.39
CA ALA A 236 -6.19 -15.19 17.57
C ALA A 236 -6.21 -13.70 17.96
N ALA A 237 -5.10 -12.99 17.75
CA ALA A 237 -4.97 -11.56 18.03
C ALA A 237 -5.84 -10.71 17.09
N THR A 238 -5.88 -11.05 15.81
CA THR A 238 -6.71 -10.38 14.80
C THR A 238 -8.18 -10.64 15.07
N ALA A 239 -8.57 -11.89 15.35
CA ALA A 239 -9.95 -12.23 15.74
C ALA A 239 -10.41 -11.50 17.02
N ARG A 240 -9.52 -11.34 18.01
CA ARG A 240 -9.81 -10.54 19.21
C ARG A 240 -10.01 -9.07 18.90
N THR A 241 -9.15 -8.50 18.06
CA THR A 241 -9.30 -7.11 17.60
C THR A 241 -10.63 -6.92 16.86
N LEU A 242 -11.06 -7.87 16.02
CA LEU A 242 -12.38 -7.83 15.38
C LEU A 242 -13.52 -7.82 16.40
N ALA A 243 -13.43 -8.61 17.47
CA ALA A 243 -14.42 -8.61 18.55
C ALA A 243 -14.45 -7.26 19.28
N ASP A 244 -13.30 -6.69 19.64
CA ASP A 244 -13.20 -5.39 20.30
C ASP A 244 -13.74 -4.26 19.42
N ARG A 245 -13.46 -4.31 18.10
CA ARG A 245 -14.02 -3.38 17.11
C ARG A 245 -15.53 -3.53 16.97
N LEU A 246 -16.06 -4.75 16.98
CA LEU A 246 -17.51 -5.00 16.94
C LEU A 246 -18.23 -4.41 18.15
N VAL A 247 -17.69 -4.61 19.35
CA VAL A 247 -18.22 -4.00 20.58
C VAL A 247 -18.16 -2.47 20.50
N THR A 248 -17.07 -1.93 19.96
CA THR A 248 -16.90 -0.48 19.76
C THR A 248 -17.94 0.08 18.78
N VAL A 249 -18.15 -0.57 17.63
CA VAL A 249 -19.16 -0.16 16.65
C VAL A 249 -20.56 -0.22 17.25
N LEU A 250 -20.91 -1.32 17.95
CA LEU A 250 -22.19 -1.45 18.66
C LEU A 250 -22.39 -0.33 19.68
N SER A 251 -21.39 -0.07 20.52
CA SER A 251 -21.43 1.00 21.53
C SER A 251 -21.70 2.38 20.89
N ARG A 252 -21.01 2.70 19.79
CA ARG A 252 -21.18 3.97 19.09
C ARG A 252 -22.51 4.07 18.36
N ALA A 253 -22.97 2.97 17.76
CA ALA A 253 -24.23 2.88 17.04
C ALA A 253 -25.45 3.05 17.95
N VAL A 254 -25.46 2.40 19.14
CA VAL A 254 -26.57 2.54 20.10
C VAL A 254 -26.59 3.94 20.73
N ALA A 255 -25.43 4.57 20.92
CA ALA A 255 -25.35 5.91 21.49
C ALA A 255 -25.73 7.02 20.48
N ARG A 256 -25.44 6.82 19.19
CA ARG A 256 -25.62 7.85 18.13
C ARG A 256 -26.18 7.23 16.84
N PRO A 257 -27.40 6.67 16.85
CA PRO A 257 -27.95 5.92 15.72
C PRO A 257 -28.16 6.77 14.46
N ASP A 258 -28.22 8.10 14.59
CA ASP A 258 -28.41 9.02 13.46
C ASP A 258 -27.07 9.49 12.85
N THR A 259 -25.95 8.84 13.19
CA THR A 259 -24.62 9.13 12.61
C THR A 259 -24.40 8.26 11.37
N PRO A 260 -23.83 8.81 10.27
CA PRO A 260 -23.39 8.02 9.11
C PRO A 260 -22.45 6.90 9.54
N ILE A 261 -22.61 5.70 8.96
CA ILE A 261 -21.87 4.51 9.37
C ILE A 261 -20.36 4.66 9.18
N GLY A 262 -19.89 5.37 8.15
CA GLY A 262 -18.48 5.67 7.92
C GLY A 262 -17.87 6.58 8.99
N SER A 263 -18.70 7.37 9.68
CA SER A 263 -18.30 8.26 10.77
C SER A 263 -18.41 7.63 12.16
N LEU A 264 -18.97 6.42 12.28
CA LEU A 264 -18.95 5.68 13.55
C LEU A 264 -17.51 5.31 13.93
N GLY A 265 -16.65 5.06 12.94
CA GLY A 265 -15.27 4.64 13.12
C GLY A 265 -15.15 3.22 13.66
N VAL A 266 -14.19 2.46 13.13
CA VAL A 266 -13.95 1.07 13.54
C VAL A 266 -12.74 0.92 14.47
N LEU A 267 -11.97 1.98 14.67
CA LEU A 267 -10.74 1.93 15.49
C LEU A 267 -11.07 1.81 16.98
N VAL A 268 -10.33 0.93 17.66
CA VAL A 268 -10.36 0.80 19.12
C VAL A 268 -9.49 1.88 19.78
N ALA A 269 -9.62 2.03 21.10
CA ALA A 269 -8.89 3.03 21.86
C ALA A 269 -7.36 2.89 21.65
N GLY A 270 -6.69 4.01 21.33
CA GLY A 270 -5.24 4.08 21.13
C GLY A 270 -4.75 3.80 19.70
N GLU A 271 -5.56 3.19 18.83
CA GLU A 271 -5.16 2.94 17.43
C GLU A 271 -5.01 4.25 16.65
N GLU A 272 -5.95 5.18 16.80
CA GLU A 272 -5.87 6.49 16.14
C GLU A 272 -4.61 7.27 16.53
N ASP A 273 -4.24 7.24 17.81
CA ASP A 273 -3.02 7.86 18.33
C ASP A 273 -1.76 7.20 17.73
N THR A 274 -1.75 5.87 17.67
CA THR A 274 -0.67 5.11 17.05
C THR A 274 -0.51 5.46 15.57
N LEU A 275 -1.62 5.52 14.82
CA LEU A 275 -1.60 5.84 13.38
C LEU A 275 -1.16 7.29 13.13
N LEU A 276 -1.70 8.25 13.89
CA LEU A 276 -1.47 9.68 13.63
C LEU A 276 -0.19 10.22 14.26
N ARG A 277 0.27 9.66 15.38
CA ARG A 277 1.40 10.20 16.16
C ARG A 277 2.52 9.18 16.36
N GLY A 278 2.17 7.90 16.55
CA GLY A 278 3.16 6.82 16.75
C GLY A 278 3.97 6.53 15.49
N TRP A 279 3.31 6.30 14.35
CA TRP A 279 3.95 6.02 13.07
C TRP A 279 4.34 7.27 12.28
N ASN A 280 3.72 8.40 12.62
CA ASN A 280 3.95 9.69 11.98
C ASN A 280 4.45 10.71 13.02
N PRO A 281 5.66 10.51 13.59
CA PRO A 281 6.18 11.43 14.59
C PRO A 281 6.34 12.82 13.95
N THR A 282 5.64 13.81 14.52
CA THR A 282 5.75 15.21 14.10
C THR A 282 7.05 15.79 14.65
N GLY A 283 8.05 15.99 13.79
CA GLY A 283 9.27 16.72 14.13
C GLY A 283 9.21 18.18 13.65
N ASP A 284 9.85 19.09 14.40
CA ASP A 284 10.20 20.39 13.85
C ASP A 284 11.38 20.20 12.89
N HIS A 285 11.13 20.41 11.60
CA HIS A 285 12.13 20.30 10.53
C HIS A 285 12.50 21.68 9.98
N HIS A 286 12.21 22.76 10.71
CA HIS A 286 12.71 24.07 10.38
C HIS A 286 14.24 24.10 10.52
N GLY A 287 14.93 24.54 9.46
CA GLY A 287 16.39 24.67 9.46
C GLY A 287 17.15 23.46 8.92
N THR A 288 16.48 22.45 8.36
CA THR A 288 17.16 21.38 7.60
C THR A 288 18.08 21.99 6.53
N PRO A 289 19.40 21.72 6.55
CA PRO A 289 20.33 22.26 5.55
C PRO A 289 19.95 21.80 4.14
N SER A 290 20.06 22.68 3.16
CA SER A 290 19.74 22.33 1.77
C SER A 290 20.73 21.29 1.24
N VAL A 291 20.36 20.60 0.15
CA VAL A 291 21.29 19.68 -0.52
C VAL A 291 22.54 20.37 -1.05
N LEU A 292 22.44 21.64 -1.43
CA LEU A 292 23.62 22.42 -1.85
C LEU A 292 24.53 22.75 -0.68
N ASP A 293 23.97 23.11 0.49
CA ASP A 293 24.77 23.34 1.71
C ASP A 293 25.50 22.07 2.14
N ARG A 294 24.79 20.92 2.09
CA ARG A 294 25.34 19.60 2.39
C ARG A 294 26.45 19.21 1.40
N PHE A 295 26.23 19.40 0.09
CA PHE A 295 27.26 19.16 -0.92
C PHE A 295 28.48 20.08 -0.75
N ALA A 296 28.27 21.38 -0.54
CA ALA A 296 29.37 22.33 -0.33
C ALA A 296 30.19 21.96 0.90
N ARG A 297 29.53 21.51 1.98
CA ARG A 297 30.21 20.98 3.17
C ARG A 297 30.99 19.71 2.86
N ALA A 298 30.40 18.73 2.19
CA ALA A 298 31.10 17.51 1.79
C ALA A 298 32.34 17.81 0.92
N ALA A 299 32.24 18.78 0.00
CA ALA A 299 33.35 19.20 -0.84
C ALA A 299 34.46 19.91 -0.07
N ALA A 300 34.12 20.68 0.97
CA ALA A 300 35.09 21.34 1.85
C ALA A 300 35.76 20.36 2.83
N ASP A 301 35.00 19.40 3.36
CA ASP A 301 35.48 18.42 4.35
C ASP A 301 36.32 17.31 3.68
N HIS A 302 36.03 16.98 2.40
CA HIS A 302 36.67 15.88 1.65
C HIS A 302 37.17 16.27 0.25
N PRO A 303 37.97 17.34 0.09
CA PRO A 303 38.29 17.93 -1.22
C PRO A 303 39.02 16.97 -2.17
N ASP A 304 39.91 16.14 -1.64
CA ASP A 304 40.72 15.18 -2.40
C ASP A 304 40.05 13.80 -2.54
N ALA A 305 38.90 13.58 -1.89
CA ALA A 305 38.18 12.32 -1.99
C ALA A 305 37.53 12.17 -3.38
N ARG A 306 37.42 10.92 -3.84
CA ARG A 306 36.84 10.57 -5.14
C ARG A 306 35.32 10.80 -5.09
N ALA A 307 34.82 11.83 -5.76
CA ALA A 307 33.39 12.16 -5.77
C ALA A 307 32.64 11.42 -6.88
N LEU A 308 33.19 11.40 -8.09
CA LEU A 308 32.47 10.95 -9.29
C LEU A 308 33.37 10.13 -10.19
N THR A 309 32.95 8.93 -10.56
CA THR A 309 33.66 8.07 -11.51
C THR A 309 32.78 7.74 -12.70
N HIS A 310 33.34 7.91 -13.90
CA HIS A 310 32.75 7.47 -15.16
C HIS A 310 33.88 7.09 -16.12
N GLU A 311 33.73 5.98 -16.84
CA GLU A 311 34.62 5.43 -17.89
C GLU A 311 36.02 6.06 -17.99
N GLY A 312 37.00 5.49 -17.27
CA GLY A 312 38.41 5.87 -17.40
C GLY A 312 38.84 7.14 -16.65
N GLY A 313 37.90 7.84 -16.00
CA GLY A 313 38.18 9.04 -15.20
C GLY A 313 37.55 9.01 -13.81
N THR A 314 38.16 9.75 -12.88
CA THR A 314 37.56 10.04 -11.57
C THR A 314 37.82 11.49 -11.23
N LEU A 315 36.78 12.19 -10.82
CA LEU A 315 36.87 13.55 -10.28
C LEU A 315 36.88 13.50 -8.76
N THR A 316 37.72 14.35 -8.17
CA THR A 316 37.63 14.64 -6.74
C THR A 316 36.46 15.58 -6.44
N TYR A 317 36.11 15.72 -5.16
CA TYR A 317 35.11 16.71 -4.75
C TYR A 317 35.51 18.14 -5.11
N ALA A 318 36.79 18.51 -4.94
CA ALA A 318 37.28 19.84 -5.30
C ALA A 318 37.17 20.09 -6.82
N GLU A 319 37.53 19.11 -7.65
CA GLU A 319 37.41 19.21 -9.11
C GLU A 319 35.95 19.29 -9.54
N LEU A 320 35.07 18.47 -8.95
CA LEU A 320 33.65 18.48 -9.24
C LEU A 320 33.01 19.80 -8.82
N ASP A 321 33.32 20.31 -7.63
CA ASP A 321 32.78 21.59 -7.14
C ASP A 321 33.20 22.75 -8.05
N SER A 322 34.49 22.83 -8.40
CA SER A 322 35.03 23.88 -9.28
C SER A 322 34.39 23.84 -10.67
N ARG A 323 34.32 22.66 -11.32
CA ARG A 323 33.71 22.51 -12.65
C ARG A 323 32.24 22.89 -12.66
N THR A 324 31.51 22.52 -11.61
CA THR A 324 30.08 22.80 -11.50
C THR A 324 29.80 24.25 -11.13
N ASN A 325 30.69 24.92 -10.37
CA ASN A 325 30.65 26.37 -10.16
C ASN A 325 30.86 27.13 -11.48
N ALA A 326 31.87 26.74 -12.26
CA ALA A 326 32.14 27.34 -13.57
C ALA A 326 30.96 27.14 -14.54
N LEU A 327 30.39 25.93 -14.61
CA LEU A 327 29.21 25.68 -15.43
C LEU A 327 28.01 26.48 -14.93
N ALA A 328 27.75 26.54 -13.62
CA ALA A 328 26.64 27.31 -13.06
C ALA A 328 26.74 28.82 -13.42
N ARG A 329 27.93 29.43 -13.38
CA ARG A 329 28.15 30.81 -13.82
C ARG A 329 27.87 31.01 -15.31
N LEU A 330 28.27 30.04 -16.13
CA LEU A 330 27.91 30.06 -17.55
C LEU A 330 26.39 30.04 -17.71
N LEU A 331 25.67 29.15 -17.01
CA LEU A 331 24.21 29.08 -17.05
C LEU A 331 23.54 30.39 -16.58
N LEU A 332 24.03 30.99 -15.50
CA LEU A 332 23.58 32.31 -15.01
C LEU A 332 23.75 33.40 -16.07
N SER A 333 24.80 33.34 -16.90
CA SER A 333 25.00 34.30 -18.00
C SER A 333 23.96 34.19 -19.13
N TYR A 334 23.24 33.06 -19.21
CA TYR A 334 22.06 32.88 -20.06
C TYR A 334 20.75 33.34 -19.39
N GLY A 335 20.83 33.89 -18.18
CA GLY A 335 19.67 34.40 -17.44
C GLY A 335 18.91 33.35 -16.63
N VAL A 336 19.41 32.11 -16.56
CA VAL A 336 18.81 31.02 -15.78
C VAL A 336 18.90 31.34 -14.28
N GLY A 337 17.84 31.11 -13.52
CA GLY A 337 17.83 31.26 -12.06
C GLY A 337 16.71 30.47 -11.36
N PRO A 338 16.38 30.80 -10.10
CA PRO A 338 15.28 30.15 -9.38
C PRO A 338 13.95 30.21 -10.14
N GLU A 339 13.17 29.11 -10.09
CA GLU A 339 11.91 28.87 -10.84
C GLU A 339 12.04 28.66 -12.36
N ASP A 340 13.23 28.88 -12.93
CA ASP A 340 13.48 28.44 -14.30
C ASP A 340 13.64 26.93 -14.38
N ARG A 341 13.41 26.40 -15.58
CA ARG A 341 13.55 24.99 -15.90
C ARG A 341 14.65 24.81 -16.93
N VAL A 342 15.63 23.97 -16.63
CA VAL A 342 16.71 23.63 -17.56
C VAL A 342 16.54 22.19 -18.00
N ALA A 343 16.26 21.99 -19.29
CA ALA A 343 16.13 20.65 -19.83
C ALA A 343 17.51 20.01 -20.04
N MET A 344 17.65 18.78 -19.56
CA MET A 344 18.90 18.03 -19.55
C MET A 344 18.78 16.90 -20.57
N MET A 345 19.25 17.13 -21.78
CA MET A 345 19.24 16.14 -22.86
C MET A 345 20.66 15.63 -23.10
N LEU A 346 21.16 14.87 -22.12
CA LEU A 346 22.52 14.33 -22.11
C LEU A 346 22.49 12.80 -21.95
N PRO A 347 23.45 12.07 -22.52
CA PRO A 347 23.65 10.67 -22.19
C PRO A 347 24.16 10.55 -20.74
N ARG A 348 23.93 9.38 -20.15
CA ARG A 348 24.45 9.07 -18.82
C ARG A 348 25.99 9.13 -18.84
N SER A 349 26.55 10.08 -18.09
CA SER A 349 27.98 10.39 -18.09
C SER A 349 28.36 11.20 -16.85
N ALA A 350 29.65 11.45 -16.64
CA ALA A 350 30.08 12.44 -15.64
C ALA A 350 29.53 13.85 -15.95
N THR A 351 29.47 14.23 -17.23
CA THR A 351 28.93 15.53 -17.67
C THR A 351 27.47 15.71 -17.29
N LEU A 352 26.65 14.65 -17.30
CA LEU A 352 25.27 14.70 -16.81
C LEU A 352 25.22 15.11 -15.33
N VAL A 353 26.03 14.47 -14.48
CA VAL A 353 26.07 14.77 -13.04
C VAL A 353 26.62 16.17 -12.78
N GLU A 354 27.67 16.58 -13.51
CA GLU A 354 28.18 17.96 -13.47
C GLU A 354 27.06 18.96 -13.80
N ALA A 355 26.29 18.70 -14.86
CA ALA A 355 25.21 19.59 -15.28
C ALA A 355 24.05 19.63 -14.27
N VAL A 356 23.69 18.52 -13.61
CA VAL A 356 22.65 18.49 -12.56
C VAL A 356 23.07 19.39 -11.38
N LEU A 357 24.31 19.24 -10.90
CA LEU A 357 24.85 20.07 -9.83
C LEU A 357 24.94 21.54 -10.23
N ALA A 358 25.38 21.84 -11.45
CA ALA A 358 25.48 23.21 -11.94
C ALA A 358 24.11 23.89 -12.06
N VAL A 359 23.10 23.19 -12.59
CA VAL A 359 21.71 23.69 -12.63
C VAL A 359 21.21 23.95 -11.21
N ALA A 360 21.38 22.99 -10.29
CA ALA A 360 20.99 23.18 -8.90
C ALA A 360 21.67 24.41 -8.27
N LYS A 361 22.95 24.66 -8.53
CA LYS A 361 23.69 25.84 -8.05
C LYS A 361 23.16 27.17 -8.57
N THR A 362 22.57 27.21 -9.76
CA THR A 362 21.85 28.42 -10.25
C THR A 362 20.55 28.67 -9.50
N GLY A 363 19.99 27.64 -8.87
CA GLY A 363 18.66 27.64 -8.25
C GLY A 363 17.54 27.17 -9.17
N ALA A 364 17.82 26.94 -10.46
CA ALA A 364 16.85 26.41 -11.41
C ALA A 364 16.54 24.93 -11.17
N ALA A 365 15.38 24.51 -11.66
CA ALA A 365 14.97 23.12 -11.67
C ALA A 365 15.53 22.39 -12.89
N TYR A 366 16.20 21.24 -12.70
CA TYR A 366 16.57 20.40 -13.83
C TYR A 366 15.38 19.55 -14.30
N VAL A 367 15.24 19.40 -15.61
CA VAL A 367 14.23 18.57 -16.26
C VAL A 367 14.93 17.47 -17.05
N PRO A 368 14.98 16.22 -16.53
CA PRO A 368 15.58 15.10 -17.25
C PRO A 368 14.88 14.79 -18.58
N VAL A 369 15.65 14.74 -19.68
CA VAL A 369 15.17 14.37 -21.01
C VAL A 369 16.09 13.29 -21.59
N ASP A 370 15.79 12.03 -21.27
CA ASP A 370 16.60 10.89 -21.74
C ASP A 370 16.64 10.81 -23.28
N PRO A 371 17.81 10.98 -23.93
CA PRO A 371 17.93 10.93 -25.39
C PRO A 371 17.56 9.56 -25.99
N ALA A 372 17.55 8.50 -25.18
CA ALA A 372 17.12 7.18 -25.61
C ALA A 372 15.58 7.04 -25.73
N HIS A 373 14.80 8.00 -25.22
CA HIS A 373 13.36 8.00 -25.39
C HIS A 373 12.94 8.20 -26.85
N PRO A 374 11.73 7.74 -27.23
CA PRO A 374 11.13 8.05 -28.54
C PRO A 374 11.04 9.56 -28.76
N GLN A 375 11.18 10.01 -30.02
CA GLN A 375 11.18 11.44 -30.34
C GLN A 375 9.91 12.15 -29.88
N ASP A 376 8.72 11.57 -30.09
CA ASP A 376 7.44 12.13 -29.63
C ASP A 376 7.42 12.41 -28.12
N ARG A 377 8.10 11.57 -27.32
CA ARG A 377 8.21 11.77 -25.87
C ARG A 377 9.13 12.94 -25.53
N ILE A 378 10.26 13.06 -26.24
CA ILE A 378 11.19 14.18 -26.10
C ILE A 378 10.50 15.50 -26.47
N ASP A 379 9.83 15.53 -27.63
CA ASP A 379 9.08 16.68 -28.14
C ASP A 379 8.03 17.13 -27.12
N TRP A 380 7.22 16.18 -26.62
CA TRP A 380 6.21 16.46 -25.60
C TRP A 380 6.80 17.00 -24.31
N THR A 381 7.84 16.34 -23.76
CA THR A 381 8.47 16.79 -22.51
C THR A 381 9.04 18.20 -22.63
N LEU A 382 9.71 18.53 -23.75
CA LEU A 382 10.25 19.87 -23.95
C LEU A 382 9.16 20.92 -24.18
N GLN A 383 8.07 20.55 -24.86
CA GLN A 383 6.93 21.43 -25.06
C GLN A 383 6.20 21.74 -23.75
N ASP A 384 5.88 20.72 -22.96
CA ASP A 384 5.15 20.85 -21.69
C ASP A 384 6.03 21.53 -20.62
N ALA A 385 7.32 21.17 -20.57
CA ALA A 385 8.24 21.78 -19.62
C ALA A 385 8.55 23.24 -19.96
N ALA A 386 8.49 23.65 -21.23
CA ALA A 386 8.86 25.00 -21.66
C ALA A 386 10.15 25.52 -20.97
N PRO A 387 11.30 24.85 -21.17
CA PRO A 387 12.53 25.17 -20.45
C PRO A 387 13.08 26.53 -20.88
N ALA A 388 13.77 27.20 -19.95
CA ALA A 388 14.51 28.42 -20.23
C ALA A 388 15.80 28.14 -21.03
N LEU A 389 16.33 26.93 -20.94
CA LEU A 389 17.55 26.49 -21.60
C LEU A 389 17.55 24.96 -21.78
N VAL A 390 18.11 24.46 -22.89
CA VAL A 390 18.36 23.03 -23.12
C VAL A 390 19.86 22.78 -23.09
N LEU A 391 20.31 21.87 -22.22
CA LEU A 391 21.68 21.38 -22.17
C LEU A 391 21.79 20.07 -22.95
N THR A 392 22.75 19.99 -23.86
CA THR A 392 23.00 18.81 -24.69
C THR A 392 24.49 18.68 -25.02
N ASP A 393 24.85 17.63 -25.77
CA ASP A 393 26.21 17.42 -26.27
C ASP A 393 26.20 17.20 -27.79
N THR A 394 27.39 17.15 -28.41
CA THR A 394 27.51 16.98 -29.87
C THR A 394 26.87 15.68 -30.36
N ALA A 395 26.82 14.64 -29.53
CA ALA A 395 26.23 13.35 -29.86
C ALA A 395 24.69 13.37 -29.86
N THR A 396 24.08 14.20 -29.03
CA THR A 396 22.63 14.21 -28.77
C THR A 396 21.92 15.47 -29.26
N VAL A 397 22.64 16.53 -29.62
CA VAL A 397 22.06 17.79 -30.11
C VAL A 397 21.07 17.60 -31.26
N GLY A 398 21.32 16.62 -32.14
CA GLY A 398 20.43 16.28 -33.26
C GLY A 398 19.06 15.72 -32.86
N ARG A 399 18.87 15.35 -31.58
CA ARG A 399 17.57 14.95 -31.01
C ARG A 399 16.74 16.14 -30.54
N THR A 400 17.31 17.35 -30.50
CA THR A 400 16.59 18.55 -30.08
C THR A 400 15.51 18.87 -31.12
N PRO A 401 14.23 19.03 -30.73
CA PRO A 401 13.16 19.30 -31.68
C PRO A 401 13.37 20.66 -32.34
N ALA A 402 13.20 20.74 -33.66
CA ALA A 402 13.30 22.03 -34.39
C ALA A 402 12.27 23.08 -33.93
N ALA A 403 11.17 22.63 -33.32
CA ALA A 403 10.14 23.49 -32.74
C ALA A 403 10.51 24.02 -31.34
N CYS A 404 11.59 23.54 -30.73
CA CYS A 404 12.05 24.04 -29.44
C CYS A 404 12.57 25.47 -29.58
N THR A 405 11.91 26.41 -28.90
CA THR A 405 12.28 27.84 -28.94
C THR A 405 13.30 28.23 -27.88
N ALA A 406 13.61 27.34 -26.94
CA ALA A 406 14.60 27.58 -25.91
C ALA A 406 16.02 27.58 -26.52
N PRO A 407 16.95 28.43 -26.03
CA PRO A 407 18.35 28.33 -26.40
C PRO A 407 18.90 26.93 -26.10
N VAL A 408 19.79 26.45 -26.97
CA VAL A 408 20.43 25.14 -26.84
C VAL A 408 21.92 25.36 -26.59
N LEU A 409 22.42 24.82 -25.49
CA LEU A 409 23.83 24.88 -25.12
C LEU A 409 24.47 23.50 -25.27
N VAL A 410 25.41 23.38 -26.21
CA VAL A 410 26.18 22.17 -26.47
C VAL A 410 27.43 22.17 -25.60
N LEU A 411 27.49 21.31 -24.59
CA LEU A 411 28.46 21.39 -23.49
C LEU A 411 29.91 21.05 -23.89
N ASP A 412 30.08 20.16 -24.87
CA ASP A 412 31.37 19.66 -25.36
C ASP A 412 31.84 20.40 -26.63
N GLU A 413 31.14 21.45 -27.06
CA GLU A 413 31.62 22.33 -28.12
C GLU A 413 32.85 23.13 -27.64
N PRO A 414 33.88 23.36 -28.48
CA PRO A 414 35.07 24.11 -28.08
C PRO A 414 34.77 25.52 -27.54
N THR A 415 33.81 26.22 -28.14
CA THR A 415 33.37 27.56 -27.73
C THR A 415 32.79 27.55 -26.31
N THR A 416 31.88 26.62 -26.02
CA THR A 416 31.31 26.43 -24.69
C THR A 416 32.38 26.05 -23.66
N THR A 417 33.30 25.17 -24.04
CA THR A 417 34.42 24.74 -23.18
C THR A 417 35.32 25.91 -22.82
N ASP A 418 35.71 26.73 -23.80
CA ASP A 418 36.52 27.93 -23.59
C ASP A 418 35.79 28.95 -22.69
N CYS A 419 34.50 29.18 -22.93
CA CYS A 419 33.67 30.06 -22.09
C CYS A 419 33.60 29.58 -20.65
N ARG A 420 33.49 28.26 -20.42
CA ARG A 420 33.50 27.64 -19.09
C ARG A 420 34.85 27.80 -18.40
N GLN A 421 35.96 27.58 -19.10
CA GLN A 421 37.31 27.72 -18.55
C GLN A 421 37.68 29.15 -18.15
N ARG A 422 37.02 30.17 -18.73
CA ARG A 422 37.22 31.58 -18.38
C ARG A 422 36.42 32.02 -17.14
N GLN A 423 35.52 31.18 -16.63
CA GLN A 423 34.76 31.50 -15.43
C GLN A 423 35.68 31.51 -14.22
N GLN A 424 35.34 32.37 -13.25
CA GLN A 424 36.04 32.39 -11.98
C GLN A 424 35.76 31.11 -11.20
N ASP A 425 36.75 30.64 -10.44
CA ASP A 425 36.59 29.54 -9.49
C ASP A 425 36.02 30.06 -8.16
N GLY A 426 35.38 29.18 -7.40
CA GLY A 426 34.75 29.48 -6.12
C GLY A 426 33.22 29.40 -6.12
N PRO A 427 32.58 29.43 -4.93
CA PRO A 427 31.16 29.13 -4.78
C PRO A 427 30.26 30.17 -5.47
N VAL A 428 29.14 29.72 -6.03
CA VAL A 428 28.08 30.61 -6.55
C VAL A 428 27.25 31.15 -5.40
N THR A 429 27.09 32.47 -5.36
CA THR A 429 26.37 33.17 -4.28
C THR A 429 25.02 33.74 -4.76
N ASP A 430 24.13 34.08 -3.83
CA ASP A 430 22.85 34.75 -4.16
C ASP A 430 23.04 36.10 -4.88
N ALA A 431 24.19 36.76 -4.73
CA ALA A 431 24.49 38.01 -5.43
C ALA A 431 24.64 37.82 -6.95
N GLU A 432 24.94 36.60 -7.40
CA GLU A 432 25.08 36.25 -8.81
C GLU A 432 23.75 35.76 -9.42
N ARG A 433 22.74 35.48 -8.58
CA ARG A 433 21.44 34.93 -9.03
C ARG A 433 20.45 36.06 -9.37
N PRO A 434 19.56 35.87 -10.36
CA PRO A 434 18.51 36.84 -10.66
C PRO A 434 17.54 37.09 -9.50
N THR A 435 17.29 36.07 -8.68
CA THR A 435 16.52 36.14 -7.44
C THR A 435 17.16 35.27 -6.34
N PRO A 436 16.90 35.55 -5.04
CA PRO A 436 17.45 34.74 -3.96
C PRO A 436 16.93 33.30 -3.99
N LEU A 437 17.83 32.32 -3.80
CA LEU A 437 17.46 30.91 -3.72
C LEU A 437 16.72 30.60 -2.40
N ARG A 438 15.58 29.94 -2.50
CA ARG A 438 14.77 29.46 -1.37
C ARG A 438 14.60 27.95 -1.46
N GLN A 439 14.47 27.28 -0.33
CA GLN A 439 14.21 25.83 -0.32
C GLN A 439 12.87 25.46 -0.95
N ASP A 440 11.89 26.38 -0.95
CA ASP A 440 10.59 26.15 -1.58
C ASP A 440 10.65 26.30 -3.12
N ASN A 441 11.78 26.71 -3.69
CA ASN A 441 11.95 26.71 -5.13
C ASN A 441 12.02 25.28 -5.69
N ALA A 442 11.56 25.12 -6.93
CA ALA A 442 11.66 23.86 -7.66
C ALA A 442 13.13 23.42 -7.80
N ALA A 443 13.43 22.19 -7.40
CA ALA A 443 14.75 21.56 -7.56
C ALA A 443 14.80 20.69 -8.83
N TYR A 444 13.71 20.01 -9.16
CA TYR A 444 13.60 19.24 -10.39
C TYR A 444 12.16 19.03 -10.85
N LEU A 445 12.02 18.65 -12.12
CA LEU A 445 10.78 18.23 -12.76
C LEU A 445 10.98 16.87 -13.43
N ILE A 446 10.38 15.80 -12.88
CA ILE A 446 10.47 14.46 -13.47
C ILE A 446 9.11 14.04 -14.03
N TYR A 447 9.09 13.52 -15.27
CA TYR A 447 7.86 13.15 -15.97
C TYR A 447 7.48 11.69 -15.72
N THR A 448 6.28 11.47 -15.20
CA THR A 448 5.71 10.12 -14.97
C THR A 448 4.66 9.78 -16.01
N SER A 449 4.38 8.48 -16.22
CA SER A 449 3.28 8.00 -17.07
C SER A 449 1.95 8.34 -16.41
N GLY A 450 1.46 9.57 -16.60
CA GLY A 450 0.20 10.01 -16.01
C GLY A 450 -0.96 9.07 -16.37
N SER A 451 -1.93 8.93 -15.46
CA SER A 451 -3.12 8.06 -15.63
C SER A 451 -3.95 8.36 -16.89
N THR A 452 -3.79 9.54 -17.48
CA THR A 452 -4.44 9.99 -18.72
C THR A 452 -3.69 9.57 -20.00
N GLY A 453 -2.62 8.78 -19.89
CA GLY A 453 -1.77 8.36 -21.01
C GLY A 453 -0.81 9.44 -21.52
N ARG A 454 -0.89 10.66 -20.98
CA ARG A 454 0.05 11.76 -21.26
C ARG A 454 1.01 11.93 -20.09
N PRO A 455 2.33 11.98 -20.32
CA PRO A 455 3.29 12.22 -19.26
C PRO A 455 3.04 13.55 -18.54
N LYS A 456 3.17 13.57 -17.21
CA LYS A 456 3.00 14.77 -16.38
C LYS A 456 4.29 15.05 -15.61
N GLY A 457 4.76 16.30 -15.62
CA GLY A 457 5.91 16.74 -14.84
C GLY A 457 5.56 16.91 -13.36
N VAL A 458 6.20 16.14 -12.48
CA VAL A 458 6.10 16.29 -11.04
C VAL A 458 7.15 17.28 -10.58
N VAL A 459 6.71 18.36 -9.91
CA VAL A 459 7.59 19.39 -9.37
C VAL A 459 7.99 19.02 -7.95
N VAL A 460 9.29 18.91 -7.69
CA VAL A 460 9.81 18.65 -6.35
C VAL A 460 10.67 19.82 -5.92
N THR A 461 10.42 20.34 -4.72
CA THR A 461 11.15 21.51 -4.18
C THR A 461 12.47 21.10 -3.54
N GLY A 462 13.38 22.08 -3.37
CA GLY A 462 14.59 21.89 -2.58
C GLY A 462 14.33 21.41 -1.15
N ARG A 463 13.22 21.84 -0.54
CA ARG A 463 12.77 21.42 0.80
C ARG A 463 12.40 19.95 0.82
N ASN A 464 11.62 19.48 -0.16
CA ASN A 464 11.24 18.07 -0.26
C ASN A 464 12.49 17.18 -0.41
N LEU A 465 13.41 17.60 -1.28
CA LEU A 465 14.65 16.89 -1.52
C LEU A 465 15.56 16.86 -0.27
N ALA A 466 15.71 17.98 0.42
CA ALA A 466 16.47 18.04 1.68
C ALA A 466 15.83 17.15 2.76
N ARG A 467 14.49 17.16 2.85
CA ARG A 467 13.75 16.37 3.85
C ARG A 467 13.86 14.87 3.60
N LEU A 468 13.90 14.42 2.34
CA LEU A 468 14.15 13.01 2.01
C LEU A 468 15.44 12.53 2.68
N PHE A 469 16.55 13.24 2.47
CA PHE A 469 17.83 12.83 3.05
C PHE A 469 17.85 13.02 4.56
N ASP A 470 17.28 14.10 5.08
CA ASP A 470 17.14 14.33 6.52
C ASP A 470 16.42 13.18 7.26
N ALA A 471 15.33 12.67 6.70
CA ALA A 471 14.56 11.57 7.28
C ALA A 471 15.27 10.20 7.20
N THR A 472 16.27 10.06 6.32
CA THR A 472 16.94 8.79 6.04
C THR A 472 18.39 8.71 6.55
N ALA A 473 19.00 9.84 6.90
CA ALA A 473 20.46 9.96 6.95
C ALA A 473 21.11 9.81 8.33
N GLU A 474 20.38 9.70 9.44
CA GLU A 474 21.01 10.02 10.73
C GLU A 474 22.14 9.08 11.20
N ASP A 475 22.35 7.89 10.61
CA ASP A 475 23.58 7.10 10.84
C ASP A 475 23.95 6.17 9.65
N ALA A 476 23.36 6.36 8.48
CA ALA A 476 23.39 5.33 7.43
C ALA A 476 24.52 5.48 6.42
N PHE A 477 25.03 6.68 6.12
CA PHE A 477 25.92 6.96 4.98
C PHE A 477 27.13 7.83 5.36
N GLY A 478 28.26 7.62 4.68
CA GLY A 478 29.49 8.37 4.94
C GLY A 478 30.50 8.35 3.79
N PRO A 479 31.71 8.91 4.01
CA PRO A 479 32.70 9.14 2.95
C PRO A 479 33.32 7.85 2.38
N ASP A 480 33.24 6.75 3.11
CA ASP A 480 33.70 5.43 2.65
C ASP A 480 32.68 4.74 1.73
N ASP A 481 31.50 5.32 1.55
CA ASP A 481 30.47 4.71 0.72
C ASP A 481 30.70 4.91 -0.77
N VAL A 482 30.46 3.84 -1.51
CA VAL A 482 30.47 3.83 -2.97
C VAL A 482 29.08 3.44 -3.47
N TRP A 483 28.49 4.33 -4.24
CA TRP A 483 27.15 4.23 -4.78
C TRP A 483 27.19 4.04 -6.30
N THR A 484 26.08 3.58 -6.86
CA THR A 484 25.90 3.49 -8.32
C THR A 484 24.76 4.40 -8.79
N LEU A 485 24.99 5.12 -9.88
CA LEU A 485 23.94 5.74 -10.68
C LEU A 485 23.54 4.74 -11.77
N PHE A 486 22.56 3.88 -11.45
CA PHE A 486 22.12 2.77 -12.29
C PHE A 486 20.84 3.09 -13.06
N HIS A 487 19.90 3.79 -12.43
CA HIS A 487 18.60 4.05 -13.03
C HIS A 487 18.66 5.20 -14.06
N SER A 488 17.65 5.28 -14.94
CA SER A 488 17.55 6.45 -15.82
C SER A 488 17.42 7.71 -14.96
N TYR A 489 18.11 8.79 -15.34
CA TYR A 489 18.01 10.05 -14.61
C TYR A 489 16.65 10.74 -14.80
N ALA A 490 15.82 10.23 -15.73
CA ALA A 490 14.41 10.57 -15.87
C ALA A 490 13.48 9.73 -14.98
N PHE A 491 14.04 8.94 -14.06
CA PHE A 491 13.33 8.27 -12.98
C PHE A 491 13.83 8.83 -11.65
N ASP A 492 12.92 9.16 -10.73
CA ASP A 492 13.20 9.83 -9.46
C ASP A 492 14.12 9.02 -8.53
N PHE A 493 14.16 7.70 -8.67
CA PHE A 493 15.10 6.88 -7.91
C PHE A 493 16.58 7.25 -8.19
N SER A 494 16.89 7.81 -9.35
CA SER A 494 18.23 8.34 -9.65
C SER A 494 18.61 9.57 -8.80
N VAL A 495 17.62 10.32 -8.31
CA VAL A 495 17.83 11.46 -7.41
C VAL A 495 18.40 10.94 -6.08
N TRP A 496 17.83 9.85 -5.58
CA TRP A 496 18.35 9.15 -4.41
C TRP A 496 19.79 8.64 -4.63
N GLU A 497 20.07 8.04 -5.79
CA GLU A 497 21.42 7.56 -6.15
C GLU A 497 22.46 8.69 -6.18
N MET A 498 22.15 9.78 -6.89
CA MET A 498 23.10 10.88 -7.09
C MET A 498 23.37 11.64 -5.78
N TRP A 499 22.32 12.09 -5.11
CA TRP A 499 22.47 12.91 -3.91
C TRP A 499 22.85 12.07 -2.70
N GLY A 500 22.41 10.81 -2.60
CA GLY A 500 22.79 9.91 -1.50
C GLY A 500 24.30 9.72 -1.38
N ALA A 501 25.02 9.67 -2.52
CA ALA A 501 26.47 9.63 -2.52
C ALA A 501 27.09 11.00 -2.18
N LEU A 502 26.68 12.04 -2.90
CA LEU A 502 27.37 13.33 -2.95
C LEU A 502 27.16 14.20 -1.70
N LEU A 503 26.09 13.96 -0.93
CA LEU A 503 25.79 14.73 0.28
C LEU A 503 26.58 14.24 1.50
N HIS A 504 27.20 13.07 1.43
CA HIS A 504 27.83 12.37 2.56
C HIS A 504 29.33 12.15 2.39
N GLY A 505 29.95 12.79 1.39
CA GLY A 505 31.37 12.62 1.08
C GLY A 505 31.70 11.31 0.33
N GLY A 506 30.69 10.52 -0.03
CA GLY A 506 30.86 9.25 -0.71
C GLY A 506 31.20 9.41 -2.20
N ARG A 507 31.40 8.27 -2.88
CA ARG A 507 31.75 8.18 -4.29
C ARG A 507 30.57 7.71 -5.13
N LEU A 508 30.19 8.47 -6.15
CA LEU A 508 29.20 8.07 -7.14
C LEU A 508 29.88 7.42 -8.36
N VAL A 509 29.51 6.18 -8.68
CA VAL A 509 29.92 5.47 -9.89
C VAL A 509 28.79 5.53 -10.92
N VAL A 510 29.04 6.20 -12.03
CA VAL A 510 28.09 6.26 -13.14
C VAL A 510 28.18 4.95 -13.94
N VAL A 511 27.11 4.16 -13.91
CA VAL A 511 27.08 2.83 -14.56
C VAL A 511 26.78 3.00 -16.05
N PRO A 512 27.67 2.55 -16.96
CA PRO A 512 27.43 2.64 -18.40
C PRO A 512 26.14 1.94 -18.81
N TYR A 513 25.47 2.47 -19.85
CA TYR A 513 24.19 1.94 -20.30
C TYR A 513 24.26 0.48 -20.80
N SER A 514 25.38 0.07 -21.38
CA SER A 514 25.60 -1.34 -21.76
C SER A 514 25.64 -2.25 -20.53
N VAL A 515 26.35 -1.82 -19.47
CA VAL A 515 26.52 -2.57 -18.24
C VAL A 515 25.20 -2.73 -17.50
N THR A 516 24.31 -1.73 -17.52
CA THR A 516 22.97 -1.87 -16.89
C THR A 516 22.07 -2.90 -17.57
N ARG A 517 22.43 -3.34 -18.78
CA ARG A 517 21.71 -4.40 -19.52
C ARG A 517 22.36 -5.78 -19.38
N SER A 518 23.45 -5.88 -18.61
CA SER A 518 24.18 -7.13 -18.40
C SER A 518 24.40 -7.36 -16.90
N PRO A 519 23.57 -8.20 -16.26
CA PRO A 519 23.69 -8.51 -14.83
C PRO A 519 25.09 -9.00 -14.42
N ASP A 520 25.76 -9.80 -15.26
CA ASP A 520 27.11 -10.30 -15.00
C ASP A 520 28.18 -9.19 -15.05
N GLU A 521 28.10 -8.30 -16.05
CA GLU A 521 29.01 -7.14 -16.13
C GLU A 521 28.74 -6.16 -14.99
N PHE A 522 27.48 -5.98 -14.61
CA PHE A 522 27.11 -5.12 -13.49
C PHE A 522 27.65 -5.70 -12.18
N LEU A 523 27.47 -6.99 -11.91
CA LEU A 523 28.04 -7.66 -10.74
C LEU A 523 29.57 -7.52 -10.69
N SER A 524 30.23 -7.63 -11.85
CA SER A 524 31.67 -7.40 -11.97
C SER A 524 32.07 -5.95 -11.68
N LEU A 525 31.25 -4.97 -12.08
CA LEU A 525 31.42 -3.56 -11.73
C LEU A 525 31.26 -3.33 -10.23
N LEU A 526 30.26 -3.95 -9.59
CA LEU A 526 30.07 -3.84 -8.14
C LEU A 526 31.31 -4.28 -7.36
N HIS A 527 31.95 -5.39 -7.78
CA HIS A 527 33.20 -5.86 -7.19
C HIS A 527 34.38 -4.92 -7.46
N ARG A 528 34.59 -4.56 -8.73
CA ARG A 528 35.74 -3.74 -9.14
C ARG A 528 35.74 -2.37 -8.47
N GLU A 529 34.57 -1.76 -8.35
CA GLU A 529 34.43 -0.41 -7.80
C GLU A 529 34.25 -0.40 -6.28
N GLY A 530 34.07 -1.57 -5.65
CA GLY A 530 33.87 -1.71 -4.21
C GLY A 530 32.55 -1.09 -3.74
N VAL A 531 31.46 -1.33 -4.48
CA VAL A 531 30.15 -0.72 -4.17
C VAL A 531 29.65 -1.15 -2.80
N THR A 532 29.31 -0.18 -1.95
CA THR A 532 28.81 -0.39 -0.59
C THR A 532 27.30 -0.23 -0.48
N VAL A 533 26.72 0.64 -1.30
CA VAL A 533 25.27 0.91 -1.36
C VAL A 533 24.75 0.66 -2.77
N LEU A 534 23.90 -0.35 -2.90
CA LEU A 534 23.24 -0.73 -4.14
C LEU A 534 21.77 -0.30 -4.12
N ASN A 535 21.32 0.41 -5.15
CA ASN A 535 19.92 0.76 -5.35
C ASN A 535 19.41 0.02 -6.58
N GLN A 536 18.28 -0.68 -6.49
CA GLN A 536 17.69 -1.45 -7.58
C GLN A 536 16.16 -1.46 -7.51
N THR A 537 15.49 -1.61 -8.65
CA THR A 537 14.11 -2.12 -8.63
C THR A 537 14.10 -3.61 -8.25
N PRO A 538 13.05 -4.13 -7.60
CA PRO A 538 12.92 -5.55 -7.32
C PRO A 538 13.21 -6.43 -8.55
N SER A 539 12.62 -6.11 -9.71
CA SER A 539 12.84 -6.87 -10.95
C SER A 539 14.31 -6.90 -11.39
N ALA A 540 15.03 -5.79 -11.32
CA ALA A 540 16.44 -5.74 -11.70
C ALA A 540 17.33 -6.45 -10.66
N CYS A 541 17.00 -6.35 -9.37
CA CYS A 541 17.68 -7.09 -8.32
C CYS A 541 17.51 -8.61 -8.49
N TYR A 542 16.34 -9.09 -8.93
CA TYR A 542 16.14 -10.52 -9.21
C TYR A 542 17.03 -11.04 -10.33
N GLN A 543 17.22 -10.26 -11.40
CA GLN A 543 18.17 -10.62 -12.46
C GLN A 543 19.61 -10.67 -11.93
N LEU A 544 19.97 -9.76 -11.03
CA LEU A 544 21.27 -9.79 -10.37
C LEU A 544 21.41 -10.99 -9.43
N THR A 545 20.34 -11.41 -8.75
CA THR A 545 20.30 -12.65 -7.95
C THR A 545 20.56 -13.88 -8.82
N GLU A 546 19.98 -13.94 -10.02
CA GLU A 546 20.23 -15.04 -10.96
C GLU A 546 21.71 -15.08 -11.36
N ALA A 547 22.29 -13.94 -11.76
CA ALA A 547 23.72 -13.84 -12.07
C ALA A 547 24.63 -14.25 -10.91
N LEU A 548 24.25 -13.88 -9.68
CA LEU A 548 24.95 -14.28 -8.46
C LEU A 548 25.03 -15.80 -8.30
N THR A 549 24.00 -16.54 -8.73
CA THR A 549 23.91 -18.00 -8.62
C THR A 549 24.53 -18.78 -9.79
N THR A 550 24.94 -18.09 -10.85
CA THR A 550 25.56 -18.71 -12.03
C THR A 550 26.95 -19.30 -11.71
N PRO A 551 27.32 -20.49 -12.25
CA PRO A 551 28.66 -21.03 -12.09
C PRO A 551 29.74 -20.06 -12.57
N GLY A 552 30.74 -19.81 -11.73
CA GLY A 552 31.81 -18.84 -12.03
C GLY A 552 31.50 -17.40 -11.63
N SER A 553 30.33 -17.15 -11.03
CA SER A 553 30.01 -15.88 -10.39
C SER A 553 31.06 -15.49 -9.34
N PRO A 554 31.46 -14.20 -9.26
CA PRO A 554 32.36 -13.71 -8.22
C PRO A 554 31.74 -13.71 -6.81
N GLY A 555 30.43 -14.01 -6.69
CA GLY A 555 29.71 -14.01 -5.42
C GLY A 555 29.12 -12.65 -5.07
N ILE A 556 28.77 -12.44 -3.80
CA ILE A 556 28.28 -11.16 -3.31
C ILE A 556 29.50 -10.21 -3.18
N PRO A 557 29.43 -8.97 -3.69
CA PRO A 557 30.53 -8.02 -3.53
C PRO A 557 30.85 -7.82 -2.04
N PRO A 558 32.11 -8.01 -1.60
CA PRO A 558 32.44 -8.03 -0.18
C PRO A 558 32.29 -6.67 0.52
N ALA A 559 32.31 -5.57 -0.24
CA ALA A 559 32.09 -4.22 0.28
C ALA A 559 30.59 -3.87 0.43
N LEU A 560 29.70 -4.66 -0.19
CA LEU A 560 28.27 -4.36 -0.24
C LEU A 560 27.65 -4.57 1.14
N ARG A 561 27.18 -3.49 1.75
CA ARG A 561 26.57 -3.50 3.09
C ARG A 561 25.07 -3.19 3.08
N LEU A 562 24.58 -2.53 2.04
CA LEU A 562 23.20 -2.07 1.94
C LEU A 562 22.65 -2.25 0.53
N ILE A 563 21.47 -2.85 0.43
CA ILE A 563 20.65 -2.91 -0.79
C ILE A 563 19.34 -2.19 -0.51
N VAL A 564 19.05 -1.14 -1.26
CA VAL A 564 17.77 -0.41 -1.23
C VAL A 564 16.96 -0.80 -2.45
N LEU A 565 15.77 -1.34 -2.23
CA LEU A 565 14.85 -1.77 -3.27
C LEU A 565 13.63 -0.87 -3.30
N GLY A 566 13.23 -0.40 -4.47
CA GLY A 566 12.06 0.49 -4.59
C GLY A 566 11.50 0.55 -6.00
N GLY A 567 10.32 1.18 -6.13
CA GLY A 567 9.63 1.36 -7.41
C GLY A 567 8.70 0.20 -7.84
N GLU A 568 8.76 -0.95 -7.18
CA GLU A 568 7.86 -2.10 -7.44
C GLU A 568 7.56 -2.86 -6.14
N ALA A 569 6.56 -3.73 -6.18
CA ALA A 569 6.28 -4.65 -5.06
C ALA A 569 7.43 -5.66 -4.90
N LEU A 570 7.86 -5.87 -3.66
CA LEU A 570 8.96 -6.78 -3.33
C LEU A 570 8.42 -8.17 -2.97
N ASP A 571 8.89 -9.19 -3.66
CA ASP A 571 8.89 -10.60 -3.22
C ASP A 571 10.24 -10.93 -2.54
N PRO A 572 10.27 -11.09 -1.19
CA PRO A 572 11.50 -11.39 -0.46
C PRO A 572 12.05 -12.79 -0.72
N ALA A 573 11.22 -13.75 -1.16
CA ALA A 573 11.66 -15.14 -1.37
C ALA A 573 12.71 -15.22 -2.51
N ARG A 574 12.56 -14.35 -3.51
CA ARG A 574 13.50 -14.22 -4.64
C ARG A 574 14.83 -13.57 -4.27
N LEU A 575 15.00 -13.08 -3.04
CA LEU A 575 16.25 -12.53 -2.52
C LEU A 575 17.01 -13.49 -1.59
N ALA A 576 16.57 -14.74 -1.46
CA ALA A 576 17.17 -15.71 -0.55
C ALA A 576 18.71 -15.81 -0.63
N PRO A 577 19.37 -15.72 -1.81
CA PRO A 577 20.84 -15.73 -1.88
C PRO A 577 21.50 -14.56 -1.17
N TRP A 578 20.93 -13.35 -1.25
CA TRP A 578 21.43 -12.16 -0.57
C TRP A 578 21.22 -12.26 0.95
N LEU A 579 20.06 -12.74 1.38
CA LEU A 579 19.63 -12.74 2.78
C LEU A 579 20.28 -13.85 3.63
N ARG A 580 20.76 -14.93 3.00
CA ARG A 580 21.32 -16.11 3.71
C ARG A 580 22.85 -16.12 3.79
N ALA A 581 23.53 -15.15 3.19
CA ALA A 581 24.98 -15.08 3.23
C ALA A 581 25.49 -14.75 4.65
N PRO A 582 26.65 -15.28 5.09
CA PRO A 582 27.22 -14.98 6.40
C PRO A 582 27.42 -13.48 6.65
N ASP A 583 27.86 -12.75 5.61
CA ASP A 583 28.05 -11.30 5.60
C ASP A 583 26.97 -10.63 4.73
N ALA A 584 25.70 -11.07 4.89
CA ALA A 584 24.59 -10.57 4.10
C ALA A 584 24.44 -9.04 4.23
N PRO A 585 24.27 -8.31 3.11
CA PRO A 585 23.96 -6.89 3.17
C PRO A 585 22.57 -6.68 3.80
N ARG A 586 22.39 -5.55 4.48
CA ARG A 586 21.06 -5.11 4.93
C ARG A 586 20.20 -4.84 3.69
N VAL A 587 19.01 -5.41 3.62
CA VAL A 587 18.04 -5.13 2.55
C VAL A 587 16.94 -4.22 3.09
N VAL A 588 16.68 -3.11 2.41
CA VAL A 588 15.64 -2.14 2.74
C VAL A 588 14.63 -2.10 1.60
N ASN A 589 13.36 -2.33 1.92
CA ASN A 589 12.25 -2.09 0.99
C ASN A 589 11.78 -0.64 1.17
N MET A 590 12.00 0.18 0.15
CA MET A 590 11.66 1.60 0.09
C MET A 590 10.43 1.80 -0.80
N TYR A 591 9.43 2.47 -0.26
CA TYR A 591 8.21 2.84 -0.98
C TYR A 591 8.07 4.37 -0.98
N GLY A 592 7.83 4.94 -2.16
CA GLY A 592 7.64 6.37 -2.38
C GLY A 592 7.31 6.63 -3.85
N ILE A 593 6.57 7.71 -4.12
CA ILE A 593 6.16 8.17 -5.46
C ILE A 593 6.48 9.64 -5.65
#